data_AF-A0A7V3WMK2-F1
#
_entry.id   AF-A0A7V3WMK2-F1
#
_cell.length_a   1.000
_cell.length_b   1.000
_cell.length_c   1.000
_cell.angle_alpha   90.00
_cell.angle_beta   90.00
_cell.angle_gamma   90.00
#
_symmetry.space_group_name_H-M   'P 1'
#
loop_
_entity.id
_entity.type
_entity.pdbx_description
1 polymer ?
#
loop_
_entity_poly.entity_id
_entity_poly.type
_entity_poly.pdbx_seq_one_letter_code
_entity_poly.pdbx_strand_id
1 'polypeptide(L)'
;METRTHPCLAALTTARQRHAQAGTDSLCPNPADHPPSGPTPLNPACAAVSPRPRSVQLAYRGVWAASLWLSALLVWVAFVRGPHAEAAHASNTSSAKANPSTNLPCYRIYPLRNGVCAIAGHHAFDGGDPAQTYEYALYVWLVLGGDKPMLVDAGLSDVAEMNRGAAHVLRKPITQSPHQTSRALLRRFGLSPADIGHVFVTHLHFDHVDDLLLYTNARVYVGRKEWEGAVQKAPSWGHGRILHEFTHNPQCRRRLVLVDDQQVLPGIEAFWVGGHTPGSTAWRIHTAHGLVVLTGDTVSLLANLERNVPIGVYTDRAQCMAAMQTIRAKADVVLPSHDPATPLRWPPAPPGTPRYRIRAVKVGQCQVRDYITFQDTDAQQTRTFYLYVWVIEGGAQPIVVDTGPKHPEEFSRATAQYIPGGIKQQPDERTPEALKRHGIDPAQVSHVIVTHLHADHYDYFDAFPNARLVVNRREFEANAERLAPSVQQALSARPQALWLVEDEQIVPGVWVRRLGCHTPGSQGVLVQTELGPVVLAGDVVYLYENIERNRPIRSPDPRACAEAMVRMRAMADLVVPAHDPETLARWPGGLIGAAP
;
A
#
# COMPACT_ATOMS: atom_id res chain seq x y z
N MET A 1 -38.07 39.47 -27.66
CA MET A 1 -37.73 40.91 -27.78
C MET A 1 -36.71 41.23 -26.70
N GLU A 2 -35.68 42.01 -27.04
CA GLU A 2 -34.92 42.95 -26.19
C GLU A 2 -34.40 42.52 -24.78
N THR A 3 -33.14 42.76 -24.37
CA THR A 3 -31.85 43.03 -25.06
C THR A 3 -30.68 42.87 -24.06
N ARG A 4 -29.49 42.48 -24.55
CA ARG A 4 -28.11 43.00 -24.29
C ARG A 4 -27.85 43.91 -23.04
N THR A 5 -26.70 43.93 -22.34
CA THR A 5 -25.36 43.28 -22.45
C THR A 5 -24.49 43.54 -21.20
N HIS A 6 -23.41 42.77 -21.05
CA HIS A 6 -22.12 42.97 -20.32
C HIS A 6 -21.47 44.40 -20.37
N PRO A 7 -20.27 44.71 -19.78
CA PRO A 7 -19.20 43.85 -19.18
C PRO A 7 -18.40 44.44 -17.96
N CYS A 8 -17.25 43.79 -17.64
CA CYS A 8 -15.98 44.39 -17.13
C CYS A 8 -15.87 44.88 -15.66
N LEU A 9 -14.68 44.95 -15.02
CA LEU A 9 -13.38 44.24 -15.13
C LEU A 9 -12.51 44.66 -13.91
N ALA A 10 -11.49 43.87 -13.51
CA ALA A 10 -10.30 44.29 -12.72
C ALA A 10 -10.52 44.86 -11.28
N ALA A 11 -9.51 45.02 -10.42
CA ALA A 11 -8.28 44.26 -10.16
C ALA A 11 -7.59 44.74 -8.86
N LEU A 12 -6.76 43.89 -8.26
CA LEU A 12 -5.49 44.21 -7.57
C LEU A 12 -5.46 45.20 -6.34
N THR A 13 -5.09 44.58 -5.20
CA THR A 13 -3.97 44.95 -4.30
C THR A 13 -4.02 46.05 -3.22
N THR A 14 -3.58 45.60 -2.04
CA THR A 14 -2.59 46.18 -1.09
C THR A 14 -2.96 47.13 0.05
N ALA A 15 -2.27 46.86 1.17
CA ALA A 15 -1.93 47.72 2.32
C ALA A 15 -3.07 48.17 3.25
N ARG A 16 -2.87 48.45 4.55
CA ARG A 16 -1.94 48.09 5.66
C ARG A 16 -2.27 49.14 6.75
N GLN A 17 -1.99 48.86 8.03
CA GLN A 17 -1.97 49.82 9.18
C GLN A 17 -3.34 50.35 9.68
N ARG A 18 -3.53 50.77 10.96
CA ARG A 18 -2.92 50.49 12.30
C ARG A 18 -3.81 51.15 13.40
N HIS A 19 -3.46 50.96 14.69
CA HIS A 19 -3.97 51.63 15.93
C HIS A 19 -5.33 51.14 16.46
N ALA A 20 -5.65 51.13 17.77
CA ALA A 20 -4.99 51.59 19.03
C ALA A 20 -5.20 50.52 20.16
N GLN A 21 -4.33 50.28 21.17
CA GLN A 21 -4.05 51.06 22.42
C GLN A 21 -5.31 51.24 23.33
N ALA A 22 -5.27 51.15 24.68
CA ALA A 22 -4.17 51.09 25.68
C ALA A 22 -4.62 50.51 27.06
N GLY A 23 -3.70 50.47 28.07
CA GLY A 23 -3.98 50.23 29.51
C GLY A 23 -3.03 49.17 30.15
N THR A 24 -1.78 49.45 30.52
CA THR A 24 -1.25 50.15 31.73
C THR A 24 -1.62 49.50 33.08
N ASP A 25 -0.63 48.91 33.77
CA ASP A 25 -0.04 49.54 34.96
C ASP A 25 1.33 48.94 35.34
N SER A 26 2.05 49.64 36.22
CA SER A 26 3.51 49.53 36.41
C SER A 26 3.91 49.04 37.81
N LEU A 27 5.15 48.56 37.97
CA LEU A 27 6.14 49.10 38.92
C LEU A 27 7.46 48.31 38.89
N CYS A 28 8.59 49.02 38.83
CA CYS A 28 9.94 48.52 39.18
C CYS A 28 10.41 49.23 40.45
N PRO A 29 11.49 48.74 41.11
CA PRO A 29 12.75 49.43 40.89
C PRO A 29 13.99 48.52 40.72
N ASN A 30 15.02 49.11 40.11
CA ASN A 30 16.41 48.65 39.93
C ASN A 30 17.30 49.65 40.75
N PRO A 31 18.65 49.72 40.67
CA PRO A 31 19.71 48.80 40.22
C PRO A 31 20.93 48.74 41.21
N ALA A 32 22.07 48.15 40.76
CA ALA A 32 23.49 48.34 41.17
C ALA A 32 24.23 46.96 41.22
N ASP A 33 25.48 46.76 40.77
CA ASP A 33 26.52 47.69 40.31
C ASP A 33 27.41 47.12 39.17
N HIS A 34 28.38 47.92 38.68
CA HIS A 34 29.05 47.82 37.37
C HIS A 34 30.36 46.94 37.27
N PRO A 35 30.85 46.63 36.03
CA PRO A 35 32.11 45.90 35.71
C PRO A 35 33.33 46.89 35.65
N PRO A 36 34.51 46.70 34.98
CA PRO A 36 34.99 45.68 34.01
C PRO A 36 36.48 45.24 34.08
N SER A 37 36.91 44.32 33.19
CA SER A 37 38.18 44.39 32.39
C SER A 37 38.48 43.12 31.56
N GLY A 38 39.09 43.31 30.38
CA GLY A 38 39.99 42.34 29.72
C GLY A 38 41.36 43.02 29.52
N PRO A 39 42.20 42.68 28.52
CA PRO A 39 42.18 41.51 27.62
C PRO A 39 43.59 40.85 27.35
N THR A 40 43.62 39.56 26.98
CA THR A 40 44.71 38.90 26.21
C THR A 40 46.16 39.00 26.80
N PRO A 41 47.22 38.61 26.07
CA PRO A 41 47.73 37.24 26.01
C PRO A 41 49.18 37.14 26.54
N LEU A 42 49.82 35.96 26.51
CA LEU A 42 51.20 35.81 26.00
C LEU A 42 51.66 34.34 25.93
N ASN A 43 52.25 34.01 24.79
CA ASN A 43 53.13 32.87 24.55
C ASN A 43 54.54 33.45 24.31
N PRO A 44 55.64 32.75 24.61
CA PRO A 44 56.93 33.05 23.97
C PRO A 44 57.23 32.05 22.83
N ALA A 45 57.45 32.56 21.63
CA ALA A 45 58.14 31.86 20.53
C ALA A 45 59.66 31.80 20.83
N CYS A 46 60.52 31.04 20.12
CA CYS A 46 60.88 31.11 18.69
C CYS A 46 61.56 29.78 18.26
N ALA A 47 61.33 29.22 17.05
CA ALA A 47 61.89 29.60 15.73
C ALA A 47 63.43 29.46 15.65
N ALA A 48 64.12 28.99 14.58
CA ALA A 48 63.79 28.72 13.17
C ALA A 48 64.83 27.68 12.59
N VAL A 49 64.88 27.17 11.34
CA VAL A 49 64.09 27.29 10.08
C VAL A 49 64.34 26.04 9.16
N SER A 50 63.96 26.06 7.87
CA SER A 50 64.17 25.00 6.82
C SER A 50 65.32 25.38 5.83
N PRO A 51 65.56 24.78 4.61
CA PRO A 51 64.97 23.61 3.91
C PRO A 51 65.94 22.68 3.07
N ARG A 52 65.42 21.54 2.55
CA ARG A 52 65.57 20.87 1.20
C ARG A 52 66.94 20.77 0.45
N PRO A 53 67.22 19.69 -0.33
CA PRO A 53 66.52 19.42 -1.62
C PRO A 53 66.32 17.94 -2.05
N ARG A 54 65.88 17.76 -3.32
CA ARG A 54 65.29 16.57 -3.97
C ARG A 54 66.28 15.83 -4.92
N SER A 55 66.06 14.52 -5.12
CA SER A 55 66.00 13.81 -6.43
C SER A 55 65.55 12.36 -6.16
N VAL A 56 64.53 11.73 -6.79
CA VAL A 56 64.13 11.49 -8.20
C VAL A 56 64.76 10.24 -8.83
N GLN A 57 63.96 9.16 -8.90
CA GLN A 57 63.83 8.09 -9.94
C GLN A 57 62.83 7.04 -9.36
N LEU A 58 61.61 6.75 -9.83
CA LEU A 58 60.92 6.68 -11.14
C LEU A 58 61.03 5.29 -11.84
N ALA A 59 59.87 4.66 -12.05
CA ALA A 59 59.57 3.49 -12.91
C ALA A 59 59.91 2.06 -12.37
N TYR A 60 59.22 0.96 -12.74
CA TYR A 60 57.97 0.72 -13.51
C TYR A 60 57.41 -0.71 -13.24
N ARG A 61 56.11 -0.92 -13.51
CA ARG A 61 55.39 -2.18 -13.90
C ARG A 61 55.92 -3.58 -13.50
N GLY A 62 55.10 -4.32 -12.72
CA GLY A 62 54.16 -5.34 -13.26
C GLY A 62 54.60 -6.81 -13.51
N VAL A 63 53.66 -7.72 -13.18
CA VAL A 63 53.30 -8.95 -13.94
C VAL A 63 54.16 -10.24 -13.78
N TRP A 64 53.56 -11.22 -13.08
CA TRP A 64 53.60 -12.70 -13.27
C TRP A 64 54.91 -13.53 -13.19
N ALA A 65 54.95 -14.47 -12.23
CA ALA A 65 55.18 -15.93 -12.39
C ALA A 65 55.24 -16.56 -10.97
N ALA A 66 54.42 -17.52 -10.55
CA ALA A 66 54.12 -18.86 -11.07
C ALA A 66 55.26 -19.88 -10.91
N SER A 67 55.06 -20.88 -10.04
CA SER A 67 55.44 -22.30 -10.26
C SER A 67 55.00 -23.24 -9.12
N LEU A 68 54.12 -24.19 -9.49
CA LEU A 68 54.21 -25.66 -9.25
C LEU A 68 54.14 -26.17 -7.79
N TRP A 69 53.37 -27.22 -7.49
CA TRP A 69 53.42 -28.55 -8.13
C TRP A 69 52.07 -29.18 -8.56
N LEU A 70 52.17 -30.14 -9.48
CA LEU A 70 51.07 -30.87 -10.13
C LEU A 70 51.22 -32.39 -9.90
N SER A 71 50.11 -33.13 -9.76
CA SER A 71 49.93 -34.58 -10.05
C SER A 71 48.55 -35.03 -9.54
N ALA A 72 47.76 -35.87 -10.20
CA ALA A 72 47.80 -36.40 -11.56
C ALA A 72 46.38 -36.85 -11.99
N LEU A 73 46.17 -37.08 -13.29
CA LEU A 73 44.94 -37.67 -13.87
C LEU A 73 45.35 -38.70 -14.92
N LEU A 74 44.70 -39.88 -14.97
CA LEU A 74 44.12 -40.52 -16.18
C LEU A 74 43.93 -42.06 -16.11
N VAL A 75 43.04 -42.53 -16.99
CA VAL A 75 42.84 -43.90 -17.55
C VAL A 75 41.95 -44.89 -16.79
N TRP A 76 40.68 -44.96 -17.20
CA TRP A 76 40.18 -46.16 -17.91
C TRP A 76 39.08 -45.80 -18.94
N VAL A 77 38.91 -46.64 -19.96
CA VAL A 77 38.16 -46.40 -21.22
C VAL A 77 37.30 -47.63 -21.56
N ALA A 78 36.32 -47.48 -22.49
CA ALA A 78 35.52 -48.51 -23.20
C ALA A 78 34.07 -48.67 -22.69
N PHE A 79 33.01 -48.83 -23.50
CA PHE A 79 32.72 -48.77 -24.97
C PHE A 79 31.13 -48.74 -25.03
N VAL A 80 30.36 -48.13 -25.95
CA VAL A 80 30.03 -48.51 -27.35
C VAL A 80 29.07 -47.47 -27.99
N ARG A 81 29.52 -46.84 -29.11
CA ARG A 81 28.81 -46.40 -30.37
C ARG A 81 27.50 -45.55 -30.37
N GLY A 82 27.54 -44.49 -31.21
CA GLY A 82 26.38 -43.69 -31.71
C GLY A 82 25.79 -44.24 -33.04
N PRO A 83 25.50 -43.44 -34.11
CA PRO A 83 26.02 -42.09 -34.43
C PRO A 83 24.96 -41.03 -34.86
N HIS A 84 25.42 -39.79 -35.08
CA HIS A 84 24.72 -38.75 -35.86
C HIS A 84 24.95 -38.91 -37.37
N ALA A 85 24.02 -38.41 -38.18
CA ALA A 85 24.27 -37.98 -39.56
C ALA A 85 23.39 -36.76 -39.89
N GLU A 86 23.95 -35.74 -40.54
CA GLU A 86 23.25 -34.52 -40.95
C GLU A 86 22.67 -34.65 -42.36
N ALA A 87 21.50 -34.04 -42.60
CA ALA A 87 21.13 -33.49 -43.91
C ALA A 87 20.05 -32.41 -43.72
N ALA A 88 20.35 -31.17 -44.11
CA ALA A 88 19.39 -30.08 -44.08
C ALA A 88 18.41 -30.17 -45.26
N HIS A 89 17.13 -29.85 -45.06
CA HIS A 89 16.26 -29.33 -46.13
C HIS A 89 15.13 -28.44 -45.61
N ALA A 90 14.71 -27.54 -46.51
CA ALA A 90 13.81 -26.39 -46.40
C ALA A 90 12.64 -26.41 -45.39
N SER A 91 12.30 -25.19 -44.97
CA SER A 91 11.10 -24.80 -44.24
C SER A 91 9.80 -25.41 -44.78
N ASN A 92 8.94 -25.88 -43.87
CA ASN A 92 7.50 -25.78 -44.08
C ASN A 92 6.79 -25.46 -42.76
N THR A 93 6.33 -24.22 -42.60
CA THR A 93 5.67 -23.72 -41.40
C THR A 93 4.24 -24.23 -41.33
N SER A 94 4.02 -25.33 -40.61
CA SER A 94 2.71 -25.70 -40.09
C SER A 94 2.46 -24.94 -38.78
N SER A 95 1.62 -23.91 -38.83
CA SER A 95 1.22 -23.15 -37.64
C SER A 95 0.30 -23.99 -36.75
N ALA A 96 0.89 -24.70 -35.79
CA ALA A 96 0.16 -25.22 -34.65
C ALA A 96 -0.52 -24.04 -33.94
N LYS A 97 -1.85 -23.92 -34.10
CA LYS A 97 -2.64 -22.87 -33.45
C LYS A 97 -2.45 -22.98 -31.95
N ALA A 98 -1.82 -21.99 -31.33
CA ALA A 98 -1.75 -21.88 -29.88
C ALA A 98 -3.17 -21.88 -29.31
N ASN A 99 -3.43 -22.77 -28.35
CA ASN A 99 -4.72 -22.84 -27.69
C ASN A 99 -4.87 -21.59 -26.81
N PRO A 100 -5.90 -20.72 -26.96
CA PRO A 100 -5.94 -19.41 -26.30
C PRO A 100 -6.08 -19.42 -24.77
N SER A 101 -6.17 -20.60 -24.15
CA SER A 101 -6.68 -20.81 -22.79
C SER A 101 -5.62 -20.84 -21.68
N THR A 102 -4.37 -20.43 -21.93
CA THR A 102 -3.25 -20.64 -20.97
C THR A 102 -2.53 -19.38 -20.49
N ASN A 103 -3.13 -18.19 -20.61
CA ASN A 103 -2.63 -16.99 -19.90
C ASN A 103 -3.71 -15.89 -19.77
N LEU A 104 -4.81 -16.18 -19.07
CA LEU A 104 -5.72 -15.11 -18.61
C LEU A 104 -5.01 -14.26 -17.54
N PRO A 105 -5.12 -12.92 -17.56
CA PRO A 105 -4.62 -12.09 -16.47
C PRO A 105 -5.18 -12.53 -15.12
N CYS A 106 -4.34 -12.52 -14.11
CA CYS A 106 -4.72 -12.81 -12.74
C CYS A 106 -4.97 -11.49 -12.01
N TYR A 107 -6.24 -11.12 -11.84
CA TYR A 107 -6.62 -9.88 -11.19
C TYR A 107 -6.61 -10.01 -9.66
N ARG A 108 -6.52 -8.85 -9.01
CA ARG A 108 -6.61 -8.66 -7.56
C ARG A 108 -7.73 -7.67 -7.27
N ILE A 109 -8.57 -7.98 -6.28
CA ILE A 109 -9.77 -7.22 -5.96
C ILE A 109 -9.63 -6.69 -4.53
N TYR A 110 -9.89 -5.40 -4.32
CA TYR A 110 -9.83 -4.75 -3.01
C TYR A 110 -11.19 -4.14 -2.66
N PRO A 111 -11.88 -4.62 -1.60
CA PRO A 111 -13.13 -4.03 -1.14
C PRO A 111 -12.87 -2.69 -0.44
N LEU A 112 -13.01 -1.58 -1.14
CA LEU A 112 -12.77 -0.25 -0.59
C LEU A 112 -14.06 0.26 0.06
N ARG A 113 -14.15 0.12 1.39
CA ARG A 113 -15.34 0.53 2.17
C ARG A 113 -15.54 2.05 2.07
N ASN A 114 -16.55 2.43 1.29
CA ASN A 114 -16.90 3.79 0.91
C ASN A 114 -18.10 4.34 1.72
N GLY A 115 -18.72 3.50 2.54
CA GLY A 115 -19.68 3.90 3.58
C GLY A 115 -20.12 2.72 4.43
N VAL A 116 -20.88 2.99 5.50
CA VAL A 116 -21.65 1.98 6.25
C VAL A 116 -23.02 2.52 6.61
N CYS A 117 -24.02 1.64 6.65
CA CYS A 117 -25.37 1.93 7.12
C CYS A 117 -25.98 0.67 7.77
N ALA A 118 -27.26 0.72 8.12
CA ALA A 118 -28.01 -0.49 8.45
C ALA A 118 -29.44 -0.39 7.92
N ILE A 119 -30.03 -1.51 7.49
CA ILE A 119 -31.38 -1.58 6.91
C ILE A 119 -32.29 -2.53 7.68
N ALA A 120 -33.60 -2.43 7.44
CA ALA A 120 -34.59 -3.33 8.05
C ALA A 120 -34.56 -4.74 7.43
N GLY A 121 -34.93 -5.76 8.21
CA GLY A 121 -34.84 -7.16 7.79
C GLY A 121 -35.67 -7.51 6.54
N HIS A 122 -36.84 -6.90 6.36
CA HIS A 122 -37.68 -7.05 5.16
C HIS A 122 -37.11 -6.39 3.90
N HIS A 123 -36.05 -5.58 4.01
CA HIS A 123 -35.30 -5.04 2.87
C HIS A 123 -34.07 -5.91 2.56
N ALA A 124 -33.40 -6.42 3.60
CA ALA A 124 -32.27 -7.35 3.45
C ALA A 124 -32.69 -8.74 2.94
N PHE A 125 -33.90 -9.19 3.27
CA PHE A 125 -34.44 -10.50 2.92
C PHE A 125 -35.92 -10.41 2.54
N ASP A 126 -36.30 -11.09 1.45
CA ASP A 126 -37.69 -11.34 1.08
C ASP A 126 -38.44 -12.06 2.21
N GLY A 127 -39.53 -11.46 2.69
CA GLY A 127 -40.29 -11.95 3.85
C GLY A 127 -39.57 -11.83 5.20
N GLY A 128 -38.44 -11.10 5.27
CA GLY A 128 -37.70 -10.87 6.51
C GLY A 128 -38.47 -10.05 7.55
N ASP A 129 -38.14 -10.22 8.83
CA ASP A 129 -38.76 -9.48 9.93
C ASP A 129 -38.43 -7.97 9.87
N PRO A 130 -39.41 -7.06 9.78
CA PRO A 130 -39.15 -5.62 9.81
C PRO A 130 -38.46 -5.09 11.06
N ALA A 131 -38.59 -5.77 12.22
CA ALA A 131 -37.94 -5.37 13.46
C ALA A 131 -36.43 -5.68 13.48
N GLN A 132 -35.99 -6.68 12.70
CA GLN A 132 -34.57 -6.98 12.55
C GLN A 132 -33.82 -5.85 11.82
N THR A 133 -32.56 -5.68 12.18
CA THR A 133 -31.64 -4.71 11.56
C THR A 133 -30.40 -5.44 11.07
N TYR A 134 -29.98 -5.16 9.85
CA TYR A 134 -28.80 -5.75 9.21
C TYR A 134 -27.82 -4.62 8.85
N GLU A 135 -26.58 -4.72 9.33
CA GLU A 135 -25.52 -3.79 8.95
C GLU A 135 -25.09 -4.00 7.50
N TYR A 136 -24.93 -2.92 6.76
CA TYR A 136 -24.52 -2.88 5.36
C TYR A 136 -23.23 -2.08 5.25
N ALA A 137 -22.27 -2.58 4.48
CA ALA A 137 -21.15 -1.79 3.99
C ALA A 137 -21.49 -1.30 2.57
N LEU A 138 -20.93 -0.17 2.14
CA LEU A 138 -20.97 0.25 0.73
C LEU A 138 -19.54 0.17 0.20
N TYR A 139 -19.33 -0.51 -0.92
CA TYR A 139 -18.01 -0.80 -1.47
C TYR A 139 -17.82 -0.18 -2.86
N VAL A 140 -16.64 0.38 -3.08
CA VAL A 140 -16.05 0.51 -4.43
C VAL A 140 -15.00 -0.58 -4.55
N TRP A 141 -15.05 -1.38 -5.60
CA TRP A 141 -14.16 -2.53 -5.74
C TRP A 141 -13.01 -2.19 -6.66
N LEU A 142 -11.83 -1.91 -6.10
CA LEU A 142 -10.64 -1.65 -6.91
C LEU A 142 -10.09 -2.97 -7.46
N VAL A 143 -9.90 -3.04 -8.77
CA VAL A 143 -9.37 -4.21 -9.48
C VAL A 143 -8.04 -3.84 -10.13
N LEU A 144 -6.97 -4.53 -9.73
CA LEU A 144 -5.60 -4.34 -10.22
C LEU A 144 -5.09 -5.60 -10.94
N GLY A 145 -4.08 -5.44 -11.81
CA GLY A 145 -3.45 -6.54 -12.56
C GLY A 145 -3.66 -6.50 -14.08
N GLY A 146 -4.41 -5.51 -14.60
CA GLY A 146 -4.46 -5.19 -16.03
C GLY A 146 -3.65 -3.94 -16.38
N ASP A 147 -3.67 -3.57 -17.67
CA ASP A 147 -2.93 -2.41 -18.22
C ASP A 147 -3.25 -1.07 -17.53
N LYS A 148 -4.43 -0.96 -16.91
CA LYS A 148 -4.86 0.16 -16.08
C LYS A 148 -5.59 -0.33 -14.84
N PRO A 149 -5.56 0.42 -13.73
CA PRO A 149 -6.49 0.25 -12.61
C PRO A 149 -7.95 0.34 -13.06
N MET A 150 -8.81 -0.45 -12.42
CA MET A 150 -10.24 -0.56 -12.76
C MET A 150 -11.08 -0.54 -11.50
N LEU A 151 -12.35 -0.17 -11.62
CA LEU A 151 -13.33 -0.27 -10.53
C LEU A 151 -14.52 -1.15 -10.95
N VAL A 152 -15.11 -1.87 -10.00
CA VAL A 152 -16.53 -2.25 -10.07
C VAL A 152 -17.30 -1.31 -9.15
N ASP A 153 -18.37 -0.72 -9.72
CA ASP A 153 -19.10 0.44 -9.19
C ASP A 153 -18.21 1.66 -8.90
N ALA A 154 -18.82 2.79 -8.52
CA ALA A 154 -18.18 4.10 -8.59
C ALA A 154 -18.19 4.91 -7.28
N GLY A 155 -19.07 4.57 -6.33
CA GLY A 155 -19.10 5.13 -4.97
C GLY A 155 -19.95 6.38 -4.77
N LEU A 156 -19.81 6.96 -3.58
CA LEU A 156 -20.66 7.98 -2.96
C LEU A 156 -19.99 9.35 -2.85
N SER A 157 -20.71 10.40 -3.27
CA SER A 157 -20.30 11.81 -3.19
C SER A 157 -21.19 12.65 -2.26
N ASP A 158 -22.53 12.55 -2.34
CA ASP A 158 -23.48 13.24 -1.44
C ASP A 158 -24.25 12.26 -0.53
N VAL A 159 -23.60 11.91 0.58
CA VAL A 159 -24.18 11.08 1.65
C VAL A 159 -25.41 11.73 2.29
N ALA A 160 -25.55 13.06 2.27
CA ALA A 160 -26.73 13.73 2.83
C ALA A 160 -27.93 13.62 1.89
N GLU A 161 -27.74 13.71 0.58
CA GLU A 161 -28.76 13.43 -0.44
C GLU A 161 -29.17 11.97 -0.43
N MET A 162 -28.21 11.04 -0.41
CA MET A 162 -28.52 9.62 -0.35
C MET A 162 -29.34 9.26 0.90
N ASN A 163 -28.99 9.80 2.07
CA ASN A 163 -29.76 9.59 3.30
C ASN A 163 -31.22 10.11 3.20
N ARG A 164 -31.50 11.14 2.40
CA ARG A 164 -32.87 11.60 2.14
C ARG A 164 -33.62 10.63 1.22
N GLY A 165 -33.00 10.18 0.13
CA GLY A 165 -33.62 9.26 -0.82
C GLY A 165 -33.86 7.86 -0.25
N ALA A 166 -32.86 7.31 0.43
CA ALA A 166 -32.88 5.97 1.01
C ALA A 166 -33.52 5.90 2.41
N ALA A 167 -34.06 7.01 2.96
CA ALA A 167 -34.66 7.07 4.30
C ALA A 167 -35.73 5.99 4.56
N HIS A 168 -36.40 5.53 3.51
CA HIS A 168 -37.43 4.49 3.59
C HIS A 168 -36.88 3.07 3.80
N VAL A 169 -35.62 2.78 3.43
CA VAL A 169 -34.97 1.47 3.68
C VAL A 169 -34.09 1.43 4.93
N LEU A 170 -33.53 2.59 5.31
CA LEU A 170 -32.52 2.74 6.35
C LEU A 170 -33.10 2.62 7.78
N ARG A 171 -32.39 1.86 8.62
CA ARG A 171 -32.51 1.84 10.09
C ARG A 171 -31.46 2.71 10.77
N LYS A 172 -30.25 2.77 10.20
CA LYS A 172 -29.20 3.73 10.55
C LYS A 172 -28.82 4.49 9.29
N PRO A 173 -28.59 5.82 9.36
CA PRO A 173 -28.15 6.60 8.21
C PRO A 173 -26.81 6.08 7.68
N ILE A 174 -26.59 6.28 6.38
CA ILE A 174 -25.28 6.09 5.77
C ILE A 174 -24.29 7.06 6.40
N THR A 175 -23.15 6.55 6.80
CA THR A 175 -22.02 7.32 7.31
C THR A 175 -20.77 7.02 6.48
N GLN A 176 -20.02 8.07 6.17
CA GLN A 176 -18.75 8.01 5.45
C GLN A 176 -17.79 8.98 6.14
N SER A 177 -16.65 8.49 6.60
CA SER A 177 -15.58 9.36 7.10
C SER A 177 -14.82 10.02 5.93
N PRO A 178 -14.12 11.15 6.16
CA PRO A 178 -13.29 11.76 5.11
C PRO A 178 -12.25 10.81 4.48
N HIS A 179 -11.84 9.78 5.21
CA HIS A 179 -10.90 8.74 4.78
C HIS A 179 -11.53 7.61 3.95
N GLN A 180 -12.86 7.58 3.84
CA GLN A 180 -13.64 6.62 3.06
C GLN A 180 -14.22 7.23 1.78
N THR A 181 -13.96 8.50 1.48
CA THR A 181 -14.25 9.07 0.14
C THR A 181 -13.45 8.33 -0.94
N SER A 182 -13.99 8.21 -2.16
CA SER A 182 -13.36 7.46 -3.24
C SER A 182 -11.94 7.95 -3.56
N ARG A 183 -11.71 9.27 -3.45
CA ARG A 183 -10.38 9.90 -3.57
C ARG A 183 -9.42 9.48 -2.46
N ALA A 184 -9.88 9.43 -1.20
CA ALA A 184 -9.04 9.02 -0.07
C ALA A 184 -8.72 7.52 -0.11
N LEU A 185 -9.67 6.70 -0.58
CA LEU A 185 -9.51 5.25 -0.77
C LEU A 185 -8.51 4.93 -1.90
N LEU A 186 -8.63 5.57 -3.07
CA LEU A 186 -7.68 5.39 -4.18
C LEU A 186 -6.25 5.85 -3.81
N ARG A 187 -6.13 6.96 -3.07
CA ARG A 187 -4.81 7.48 -2.64
C ARG A 187 -4.02 6.45 -1.82
N ARG A 188 -4.67 5.53 -1.11
CA ARG A 188 -3.99 4.46 -0.35
C ARG A 188 -3.12 3.56 -1.24
N PHE A 189 -3.49 3.44 -2.52
CA PHE A 189 -2.80 2.66 -3.55
C PHE A 189 -1.94 3.53 -4.49
N GLY A 190 -1.70 4.81 -4.15
CA GLY A 190 -0.99 5.76 -5.01
C GLY A 190 -1.80 6.25 -6.21
N LEU A 191 -3.12 6.00 -6.23
CA LEU A 191 -3.99 6.28 -7.36
C LEU A 191 -4.82 7.55 -7.17
N SER A 192 -5.07 8.25 -8.27
CA SER A 192 -6.10 9.28 -8.41
C SER A 192 -7.28 8.76 -9.23
N PRO A 193 -8.45 9.42 -9.21
CA PRO A 193 -9.57 9.06 -10.10
C PRO A 193 -9.24 9.13 -11.60
N ALA A 194 -8.20 9.89 -11.99
CA ALA A 194 -7.77 10.00 -13.39
C ALA A 194 -6.96 8.78 -13.86
N ASP A 195 -6.44 7.96 -12.96
CA ASP A 195 -5.67 6.75 -13.29
C ASP A 195 -6.58 5.55 -13.59
N ILE A 196 -7.86 5.62 -13.19
CA ILE A 196 -8.86 4.59 -13.47
C ILE A 196 -9.16 4.53 -14.97
N GLY A 197 -8.85 3.38 -15.58
CA GLY A 197 -9.06 3.12 -17.01
C GLY A 197 -10.42 2.51 -17.35
N HIS A 198 -11.03 1.79 -16.42
CA HIS A 198 -12.31 1.10 -16.61
C HIS A 198 -13.17 1.18 -15.35
N VAL A 199 -14.46 1.42 -15.51
CA VAL A 199 -15.47 1.27 -14.44
C VAL A 199 -16.55 0.32 -14.93
N PHE A 200 -16.81 -0.74 -14.17
CA PHE A 200 -17.79 -1.78 -14.44
C PHE A 200 -19.00 -1.55 -13.53
N VAL A 201 -20.13 -1.11 -14.08
CA VAL A 201 -21.32 -0.76 -13.29
C VAL A 201 -22.20 -2.00 -13.14
N THR A 202 -22.58 -2.35 -11.91
CA THR A 202 -23.52 -3.45 -11.64
C THR A 202 -24.95 -3.04 -12.00
N HIS A 203 -25.38 -1.85 -11.57
CA HIS A 203 -26.68 -1.25 -11.87
C HIS A 203 -26.64 0.27 -11.59
N LEU A 204 -27.72 0.99 -11.94
CA LEU A 204 -27.71 2.47 -11.95
C LEU A 204 -28.30 3.12 -10.69
N HIS A 205 -28.37 2.40 -9.56
CA HIS A 205 -28.70 2.97 -8.26
C HIS A 205 -27.65 3.98 -7.78
N PHE A 206 -28.09 4.94 -6.97
CA PHE A 206 -27.28 6.08 -6.54
C PHE A 206 -25.94 5.66 -5.91
N ASP A 207 -25.96 4.69 -5.01
CA ASP A 207 -24.80 4.17 -4.28
C ASP A 207 -23.73 3.50 -5.16
N HIS A 208 -24.10 3.11 -6.36
CA HIS A 208 -23.22 2.41 -7.30
C HIS A 208 -22.59 3.38 -8.31
N VAL A 209 -23.15 4.58 -8.50
CA VAL A 209 -22.72 5.50 -9.58
C VAL A 209 -22.60 6.99 -9.25
N ASP A 210 -22.88 7.48 -8.03
CA ASP A 210 -22.83 8.93 -7.73
C ASP A 210 -21.45 9.57 -8.03
N ASP A 211 -20.35 8.96 -7.58
CA ASP A 211 -18.99 9.42 -7.88
C ASP A 211 -18.50 9.09 -9.32
N LEU A 212 -19.34 8.52 -10.20
CA LEU A 212 -18.92 8.05 -11.55
C LEU A 212 -18.32 9.16 -12.44
N LEU A 213 -18.73 10.42 -12.22
CA LEU A 213 -18.18 11.57 -12.94
C LEU A 213 -16.74 11.93 -12.51
N LEU A 214 -16.21 11.38 -11.40
CA LEU A 214 -14.82 11.55 -11.01
C LEU A 214 -13.83 10.85 -11.95
N TYR A 215 -14.23 9.72 -12.53
CA TYR A 215 -13.37 8.85 -13.34
C TYR A 215 -13.39 9.27 -14.80
N THR A 216 -12.84 10.46 -15.07
CA THR A 216 -12.93 11.14 -16.38
C THR A 216 -12.26 10.37 -17.53
N ASN A 217 -11.20 9.62 -17.24
CA ASN A 217 -10.44 8.83 -18.22
C ASN A 217 -10.99 7.41 -18.42
N ALA A 218 -11.94 6.95 -17.60
CA ALA A 218 -12.41 5.57 -17.62
C ALA A 218 -13.38 5.30 -18.77
N ARG A 219 -13.28 4.11 -19.39
CA ARG A 219 -14.42 3.52 -20.12
C ARG A 219 -15.41 2.98 -19.10
N VAL A 220 -16.68 3.28 -19.28
CA VAL A 220 -17.77 2.91 -18.35
C VAL A 220 -18.61 1.83 -19.00
N TYR A 221 -18.59 0.63 -18.43
CA TYR A 221 -19.35 -0.52 -18.93
C TYR A 221 -20.64 -0.66 -18.12
N VAL A 222 -21.79 -0.73 -18.81
CA VAL A 222 -23.11 -0.85 -18.20
C VAL A 222 -23.89 -1.91 -18.95
N GLY A 223 -24.64 -2.76 -18.24
CA GLY A 223 -25.57 -3.71 -18.86
C GLY A 223 -26.56 -2.98 -19.79
N ARG A 224 -26.67 -3.42 -21.04
CA ARG A 224 -27.54 -2.80 -22.05
C ARG A 224 -28.97 -2.64 -21.56
N LYS A 225 -29.51 -3.71 -20.99
CA LYS A 225 -30.87 -3.78 -20.45
C LYS A 225 -31.10 -2.79 -19.31
N GLU A 226 -30.09 -2.54 -18.49
CA GLU A 226 -30.14 -1.54 -17.42
C GLU A 226 -30.17 -0.13 -18.01
N TRP A 227 -29.24 0.17 -18.91
CA TRP A 227 -29.12 1.48 -19.55
C TRP A 227 -30.36 1.85 -20.37
N GLU A 228 -30.80 0.95 -21.26
CA GLU A 228 -31.97 1.17 -22.12
C GLU A 228 -33.25 1.26 -21.29
N GLY A 229 -33.41 0.40 -20.27
CA GLY A 229 -34.53 0.48 -19.33
C GLY A 229 -34.57 1.79 -18.54
N ALA A 230 -33.41 2.29 -18.11
CA ALA A 230 -33.29 3.53 -17.35
C ALA A 230 -33.51 4.78 -18.21
N VAL A 231 -32.97 4.84 -19.43
CA VAL A 231 -33.16 5.98 -20.33
C VAL A 231 -34.59 6.06 -20.87
N GLN A 232 -35.21 4.92 -21.22
CA GLN A 232 -36.56 4.92 -21.81
C GLN A 232 -37.67 5.23 -20.82
N LYS A 233 -37.54 4.79 -19.56
CA LYS A 233 -38.59 4.90 -18.54
C LYS A 233 -38.40 6.05 -17.55
N ALA A 234 -37.24 6.72 -17.59
CA ALA A 234 -36.79 7.68 -16.58
C ALA A 234 -37.12 7.24 -15.13
N PRO A 235 -36.80 5.99 -14.75
CA PRO A 235 -37.34 5.37 -13.56
C PRO A 235 -36.67 5.90 -12.28
N SER A 236 -37.40 5.82 -11.17
CA SER A 236 -36.92 6.25 -9.85
C SER A 236 -35.68 5.50 -9.35
N TRP A 237 -35.33 4.35 -9.92
CA TRP A 237 -34.14 3.60 -9.56
C TRP A 237 -32.85 4.09 -10.27
N GLY A 238 -32.97 4.83 -11.36
CA GLY A 238 -31.80 5.30 -12.12
C GLY A 238 -31.28 6.65 -11.61
N HIS A 239 -29.99 6.77 -11.31
CA HIS A 239 -29.41 8.02 -10.84
C HIS A 239 -29.50 9.14 -11.90
N GLY A 240 -30.43 10.07 -11.71
CA GLY A 240 -30.83 11.08 -12.70
C GLY A 240 -29.68 11.94 -13.26
N ARG A 241 -28.76 12.42 -12.40
CA ARG A 241 -27.57 13.18 -12.82
C ARG A 241 -26.66 12.38 -13.75
N ILE A 242 -26.41 11.12 -13.40
CA ILE A 242 -25.55 10.22 -14.19
C ILE A 242 -26.19 9.87 -15.53
N LEU A 243 -27.48 9.52 -15.52
CA LEU A 243 -28.26 9.31 -16.74
C LEU A 243 -28.26 10.55 -17.64
N HIS A 244 -28.47 11.74 -17.08
CA HIS A 244 -28.42 13.00 -17.81
C HIS A 244 -27.06 13.21 -18.49
N GLU A 245 -25.96 13.14 -17.73
CA GLU A 245 -24.62 13.37 -18.27
C GLU A 245 -24.23 12.31 -19.31
N PHE A 246 -24.38 11.02 -19.04
CA PHE A 246 -23.97 9.99 -19.99
C PHE A 246 -24.87 9.91 -21.24
N THR A 247 -26.09 10.48 -21.20
CA THR A 247 -26.96 10.63 -22.38
C THR A 247 -26.60 11.87 -23.20
N HIS A 248 -26.46 13.04 -22.56
CA HIS A 248 -26.41 14.34 -23.25
C HIS A 248 -25.01 14.93 -23.39
N ASN A 249 -24.07 14.62 -22.50
CA ASN A 249 -22.70 15.13 -22.56
C ASN A 249 -21.85 14.28 -23.54
N PRO A 250 -21.34 14.84 -24.65
CA PRO A 250 -20.60 14.07 -25.64
C PRO A 250 -19.32 13.42 -25.09
N GLN A 251 -18.71 13.97 -24.04
CA GLN A 251 -17.51 13.41 -23.42
C GLN A 251 -17.84 12.16 -22.60
N CYS A 252 -18.95 12.16 -21.87
CA CYS A 252 -19.42 11.00 -21.11
C CYS A 252 -19.96 9.91 -22.05
N ARG A 253 -20.79 10.30 -23.03
CA ARG A 253 -21.36 9.37 -24.02
C ARG A 253 -20.32 8.61 -24.84
N ARG A 254 -19.17 9.24 -25.16
CA ARG A 254 -18.04 8.57 -25.85
C ARG A 254 -17.33 7.49 -25.03
N ARG A 255 -17.50 7.50 -23.70
CA ARG A 255 -16.87 6.54 -22.77
C ARG A 255 -17.82 5.41 -22.36
N LEU A 256 -19.12 5.55 -22.61
CA LEU A 256 -20.12 4.53 -22.34
C LEU A 256 -19.95 3.32 -23.26
N VAL A 257 -19.99 2.12 -22.69
CA VAL A 257 -19.93 0.84 -23.38
C VAL A 257 -21.10 0.00 -22.89
N LEU A 258 -22.09 -0.23 -23.76
CA LEU A 258 -23.20 -1.11 -23.45
C LEU A 258 -22.78 -2.57 -23.66
N VAL A 259 -23.03 -3.41 -22.66
CA VAL A 259 -22.66 -4.82 -22.67
C VAL A 259 -23.86 -5.72 -22.43
N ASP A 260 -23.78 -6.91 -23.00
CA ASP A 260 -24.70 -8.02 -22.77
C ASP A 260 -23.90 -9.17 -22.10
N ASP A 261 -24.36 -10.42 -22.17
CA ASP A 261 -23.67 -11.57 -21.59
C ASP A 261 -22.40 -11.92 -22.41
N GLN A 262 -21.25 -11.34 -22.03
CA GLN A 262 -20.01 -11.47 -22.80
C GLN A 262 -18.74 -11.18 -21.98
N GLN A 263 -17.62 -11.70 -22.47
CA GLN A 263 -16.30 -11.31 -22.00
C GLN A 263 -15.96 -9.89 -22.50
N VAL A 264 -15.67 -8.96 -21.58
CA VAL A 264 -15.42 -7.53 -21.90
C VAL A 264 -13.93 -7.17 -21.94
N LEU A 265 -13.10 -7.92 -21.20
CA LEU A 265 -11.64 -7.86 -21.19
C LEU A 265 -11.08 -9.29 -20.95
N PRO A 266 -9.79 -9.58 -21.24
CA PRO A 266 -9.18 -10.87 -20.90
C PRO A 266 -9.38 -11.22 -19.41
N GLY A 267 -10.17 -12.25 -19.10
CA GLY A 267 -10.47 -12.65 -17.71
C GLY A 267 -11.56 -11.85 -16.98
N ILE A 268 -12.29 -10.94 -17.66
CA ILE A 268 -13.44 -10.21 -17.09
C ILE A 268 -14.67 -10.37 -17.99
N GLU A 269 -15.78 -10.80 -17.40
CA GLU A 269 -17.04 -11.12 -18.07
C GLU A 269 -18.22 -10.43 -17.39
N ALA A 270 -19.08 -9.81 -18.20
CA ALA A 270 -20.40 -9.34 -17.80
C ALA A 270 -21.42 -10.47 -18.00
N PHE A 271 -22.35 -10.62 -17.06
CA PHE A 271 -23.55 -11.42 -17.29
C PHE A 271 -24.75 -10.83 -16.54
N TRP A 272 -25.91 -10.89 -17.17
CA TRP A 272 -27.16 -10.40 -16.61
C TRP A 272 -27.63 -11.29 -15.45
N VAL A 273 -28.08 -10.62 -14.38
CA VAL A 273 -28.68 -11.25 -13.19
C VAL A 273 -30.08 -10.70 -12.93
N GLY A 274 -30.34 -9.42 -13.23
CA GLY A 274 -31.65 -8.81 -13.08
C GLY A 274 -32.23 -8.92 -11.66
N GLY A 275 -33.56 -9.00 -11.57
CA GLY A 275 -34.28 -9.16 -10.31
C GLY A 275 -34.30 -7.89 -9.46
N HIS A 276 -33.15 -7.45 -8.94
CA HIS A 276 -33.04 -6.24 -8.12
C HIS A 276 -33.50 -5.01 -8.92
N THR A 277 -32.75 -4.66 -9.97
CA THR A 277 -33.24 -3.87 -11.11
C THR A 277 -33.51 -4.79 -12.31
N PRO A 278 -34.30 -4.36 -13.30
CA PRO A 278 -34.59 -5.19 -14.48
C PRO A 278 -33.34 -5.56 -15.31
N GLY A 279 -32.27 -4.76 -15.20
CA GLY A 279 -31.03 -4.89 -15.96
C GLY A 279 -29.78 -5.21 -15.13
N SER A 280 -29.89 -5.47 -13.83
CA SER A 280 -28.74 -5.72 -12.94
C SER A 280 -27.75 -6.71 -13.56
N THR A 281 -26.46 -6.37 -13.50
CA THR A 281 -25.35 -7.09 -14.14
C THR A 281 -24.33 -7.49 -13.09
N ALA A 282 -23.89 -8.74 -13.12
CA ALA A 282 -22.81 -9.24 -12.28
C ALA A 282 -21.52 -9.34 -13.11
N TRP A 283 -20.38 -9.19 -12.41
CA TRP A 283 -19.05 -9.16 -13.01
C TRP A 283 -18.23 -10.35 -12.53
N ARG A 284 -17.87 -11.24 -13.46
CA ARG A 284 -16.99 -12.38 -13.18
C ARG A 284 -15.56 -12.02 -13.54
N ILE A 285 -14.64 -12.19 -12.59
CA ILE A 285 -13.23 -11.78 -12.67
C ILE A 285 -12.33 -12.97 -12.33
N HIS A 286 -11.36 -13.26 -13.20
CA HIS A 286 -10.35 -14.28 -12.98
C HIS A 286 -9.25 -13.80 -12.02
N THR A 287 -9.01 -14.55 -10.94
CA THR A 287 -8.03 -14.23 -9.89
C THR A 287 -7.20 -15.46 -9.50
N ALA A 288 -6.17 -15.27 -8.67
CA ALA A 288 -5.41 -16.38 -8.08
C ALA A 288 -6.24 -17.31 -7.19
N HIS A 289 -7.44 -16.87 -6.78
CA HIS A 289 -8.39 -17.60 -5.95
C HIS A 289 -9.56 -18.17 -6.77
N GLY A 290 -9.41 -18.26 -8.10
CA GLY A 290 -10.46 -18.70 -9.02
C GLY A 290 -11.29 -17.56 -9.59
N LEU A 291 -12.46 -17.92 -10.12
CA LEU A 291 -13.44 -17.03 -10.71
C LEU A 291 -14.28 -16.37 -9.62
N VAL A 292 -13.99 -15.10 -9.37
CA VAL A 292 -14.72 -14.27 -8.40
C VAL A 292 -15.91 -13.62 -9.09
N VAL A 293 -17.08 -13.64 -8.47
CA VAL A 293 -18.27 -12.91 -8.95
C VAL A 293 -18.62 -11.78 -8.00
N LEU A 294 -18.57 -10.56 -8.51
CA LEU A 294 -19.13 -9.35 -7.90
C LEU A 294 -20.59 -9.23 -8.37
N THR A 295 -21.53 -9.36 -7.43
CA THR A 295 -22.93 -9.67 -7.77
C THR A 295 -23.80 -8.47 -8.07
N GLY A 296 -23.38 -7.28 -7.61
CA GLY A 296 -24.33 -6.18 -7.38
C GLY A 296 -25.42 -6.58 -6.40
N ASP A 297 -26.48 -5.77 -6.35
CA ASP A 297 -27.50 -5.89 -5.33
C ASP A 297 -28.50 -7.04 -5.49
N THR A 298 -28.50 -7.72 -6.64
CA THR A 298 -29.22 -9.00 -6.77
C THR A 298 -28.82 -10.02 -5.70
N VAL A 299 -27.61 -9.88 -5.14
CA VAL A 299 -27.18 -10.52 -3.88
C VAL A 299 -26.42 -9.48 -3.02
N SER A 300 -27.12 -8.72 -2.18
CA SER A 300 -26.49 -7.72 -1.30
C SER A 300 -25.66 -8.34 -0.16
N LEU A 301 -26.10 -9.48 0.42
CA LEU A 301 -25.41 -10.18 1.52
C LEU A 301 -25.09 -11.63 1.14
N LEU A 302 -23.99 -12.22 1.66
CA LEU A 302 -23.71 -13.65 1.41
C LEU A 302 -24.79 -14.53 2.05
N ALA A 303 -25.34 -14.06 3.17
CA ALA A 303 -26.48 -14.65 3.85
C ALA A 303 -27.72 -14.84 2.96
N ASN A 304 -27.90 -14.07 1.86
CA ASN A 304 -28.96 -14.34 0.88
C ASN A 304 -28.73 -15.72 0.23
N LEU A 305 -27.49 -16.01 -0.21
CA LEU A 305 -27.13 -17.31 -0.78
C LEU A 305 -27.11 -18.43 0.26
N GLU A 306 -26.61 -18.18 1.48
CA GLU A 306 -26.53 -19.19 2.54
C GLU A 306 -27.93 -19.64 3.00
N ARG A 307 -28.86 -18.70 3.18
CA ARG A 307 -30.25 -18.97 3.56
C ARG A 307 -31.14 -19.39 2.38
N ASN A 308 -30.64 -19.20 1.15
CA ASN A 308 -31.40 -19.31 -0.09
C ASN A 308 -32.68 -18.44 -0.11
N VAL A 309 -32.56 -17.22 0.44
CA VAL A 309 -33.62 -16.19 0.49
C VAL A 309 -33.10 -14.95 -0.25
N PRO A 310 -33.80 -14.46 -1.28
CA PRO A 310 -33.36 -13.29 -2.03
C PRO A 310 -33.45 -12.04 -1.15
N ILE A 311 -32.87 -10.95 -1.65
CA ILE A 311 -33.06 -9.60 -1.09
C ILE A 311 -34.55 -9.25 -0.97
N GLY A 312 -34.89 -8.28 -0.13
CA GLY A 312 -36.27 -7.78 -0.01
C GLY A 312 -36.60 -6.61 -0.96
N VAL A 313 -35.58 -5.91 -1.46
CA VAL A 313 -35.74 -4.81 -2.43
C VAL A 313 -35.50 -5.34 -3.84
N TYR A 314 -36.56 -5.58 -4.62
CA TYR A 314 -36.45 -6.09 -5.99
C TYR A 314 -37.61 -5.64 -6.90
N THR A 315 -37.39 -5.75 -8.21
CA THR A 315 -38.42 -5.64 -9.25
C THR A 315 -39.01 -6.99 -9.68
N ASP A 316 -38.25 -8.10 -9.57
CA ASP A 316 -38.73 -9.46 -9.87
C ASP A 316 -38.06 -10.52 -8.98
N ARG A 317 -38.88 -11.15 -8.13
CA ARG A 317 -38.46 -12.20 -7.18
C ARG A 317 -37.94 -13.45 -7.87
N ALA A 318 -38.56 -13.88 -8.97
CA ALA A 318 -38.19 -15.09 -9.68
C ALA A 318 -36.84 -14.91 -10.39
N GLN A 319 -36.58 -13.71 -10.91
CA GLN A 319 -35.27 -13.34 -11.44
C GLN A 319 -34.19 -13.33 -10.35
N CYS A 320 -34.45 -12.76 -9.16
CA CYS A 320 -33.50 -12.85 -8.03
C CYS A 320 -33.17 -14.32 -7.67
N MET A 321 -34.17 -15.20 -7.60
CA MET A 321 -33.94 -16.63 -7.33
C MET A 321 -33.11 -17.32 -8.43
N ALA A 322 -33.38 -17.01 -9.71
CA ALA A 322 -32.60 -17.54 -10.83
C ALA A 322 -31.16 -17.01 -10.83
N ALA A 323 -30.97 -15.72 -10.56
CA ALA A 323 -29.65 -15.10 -10.42
C ALA A 323 -28.81 -15.77 -9.32
N MET A 324 -29.40 -16.05 -8.16
CA MET A 324 -28.73 -16.78 -7.08
C MET A 324 -28.29 -18.19 -7.46
N GLN A 325 -28.95 -18.84 -8.44
CA GLN A 325 -28.50 -20.12 -8.99
C GLN A 325 -27.36 -19.91 -10.00
N THR A 326 -27.53 -18.96 -10.93
CA THR A 326 -26.51 -18.60 -11.94
C THR A 326 -25.19 -18.15 -11.30
N ILE A 327 -25.24 -17.33 -10.25
CA ILE A 327 -24.07 -16.88 -9.49
C ILE A 327 -23.33 -18.06 -8.87
N ARG A 328 -24.03 -18.97 -8.17
CA ARG A 328 -23.44 -20.19 -7.60
C ARG A 328 -22.83 -21.11 -8.66
N ALA A 329 -23.38 -21.14 -9.88
CA ALA A 329 -22.87 -21.96 -10.97
C ALA A 329 -21.68 -21.34 -11.73
N LYS A 330 -21.46 -20.02 -11.60
CA LYS A 330 -20.40 -19.28 -12.33
C LYS A 330 -19.22 -18.84 -11.46
N ALA A 331 -19.35 -18.92 -10.12
CA ALA A 331 -18.40 -18.40 -9.16
C ALA A 331 -17.69 -19.52 -8.36
N ASP A 332 -16.37 -19.43 -8.26
CA ASP A 332 -15.60 -20.12 -7.21
C ASP A 332 -15.69 -19.32 -5.88
N VAL A 333 -15.78 -17.99 -5.98
CA VAL A 333 -15.93 -17.07 -4.84
C VAL A 333 -16.99 -16.01 -5.16
N VAL A 334 -17.89 -15.74 -4.22
CA VAL A 334 -18.90 -14.69 -4.35
C VAL A 334 -18.55 -13.50 -3.44
N LEU A 335 -18.59 -12.29 -4.01
CA LEU A 335 -18.43 -11.02 -3.30
C LEU A 335 -19.73 -10.19 -3.43
N PRO A 336 -20.61 -10.26 -2.41
CA PRO A 336 -21.85 -9.48 -2.34
C PRO A 336 -21.59 -7.97 -2.24
N SER A 337 -22.47 -7.13 -2.79
CA SER A 337 -22.27 -5.67 -2.85
C SER A 337 -22.21 -4.97 -1.49
N HIS A 338 -22.85 -5.53 -0.45
CA HIS A 338 -23.03 -4.87 0.83
C HIS A 338 -22.63 -5.66 2.08
N ASP A 339 -22.08 -6.86 1.93
CA ASP A 339 -21.77 -7.73 3.06
C ASP A 339 -20.58 -7.18 3.90
N PRO A 340 -20.80 -6.73 5.15
CA PRO A 340 -19.77 -6.09 5.97
C PRO A 340 -18.67 -7.06 6.42
N ALA A 341 -18.90 -8.38 6.35
CA ALA A 341 -17.93 -9.41 6.65
C ALA A 341 -17.08 -9.83 5.42
N THR A 342 -17.15 -9.07 4.32
CA THR A 342 -16.29 -9.29 3.14
C THR A 342 -14.79 -9.23 3.46
N PRO A 343 -14.24 -8.20 4.15
CA PRO A 343 -12.79 -8.09 4.41
C PRO A 343 -12.23 -9.19 5.34
N LEU A 344 -13.11 -9.84 6.11
CA LEU A 344 -12.75 -10.97 6.97
C LEU A 344 -12.51 -12.25 6.15
N ARG A 345 -13.21 -12.38 5.02
CA ARG A 345 -13.25 -13.58 4.16
C ARG A 345 -12.39 -13.43 2.89
N TRP A 346 -12.24 -12.21 2.37
CA TRP A 346 -11.51 -11.89 1.15
C TRP A 346 -10.24 -11.05 1.42
N PRO A 347 -9.09 -11.32 0.77
CA PRO A 347 -8.81 -12.51 -0.05
C PRO A 347 -8.74 -13.77 0.82
N PRO A 348 -9.11 -14.96 0.30
CA PRO A 348 -9.07 -16.21 1.07
C PRO A 348 -7.68 -16.49 1.63
N ALA A 349 -7.62 -16.90 2.89
CA ALA A 349 -6.39 -17.30 3.58
C ALA A 349 -6.57 -18.74 4.11
N PRO A 350 -5.48 -19.51 4.32
CA PRO A 350 -5.57 -20.84 4.91
C PRO A 350 -6.27 -20.80 6.28
N PRO A 351 -7.14 -21.78 6.61
CA PRO A 351 -7.86 -21.80 7.88
C PRO A 351 -6.93 -21.63 9.10
N GLY A 352 -7.32 -20.76 10.03
CA GLY A 352 -6.53 -20.44 11.21
C GLY A 352 -5.38 -19.44 10.99
N THR A 353 -5.16 -18.94 9.77
CA THR A 353 -4.22 -17.83 9.53
C THR A 353 -4.79 -16.53 10.10
N PRO A 354 -4.13 -15.87 11.07
CA PRO A 354 -4.56 -14.55 11.54
C PRO A 354 -4.42 -13.51 10.43
N ARG A 355 -5.38 -12.58 10.35
CA ARG A 355 -5.23 -11.34 9.58
C ARG A 355 -4.74 -10.27 10.54
N TYR A 356 -3.56 -9.74 10.27
CA TYR A 356 -2.95 -8.71 11.10
C TYR A 356 -3.28 -7.32 10.57
N ARG A 357 -3.21 -6.33 11.47
CA ARG A 357 -3.03 -4.93 11.10
C ARG A 357 -1.58 -4.53 11.40
N ILE A 358 -1.03 -3.63 10.61
CA ILE A 358 0.29 -3.04 10.85
C ILE A 358 0.11 -1.59 11.28
N ARG A 359 0.79 -1.17 12.34
CA ARG A 359 0.81 0.20 12.84
C ARG A 359 2.16 0.85 12.55
N ALA A 360 2.15 1.93 11.79
CA ALA A 360 3.30 2.82 11.63
C ALA A 360 3.42 3.77 12.84
N VAL A 361 4.35 3.50 13.75
CA VAL A 361 4.65 4.37 14.90
C VAL A 361 5.81 5.28 14.54
N LYS A 362 5.55 6.58 14.35
CA LYS A 362 6.61 7.56 14.09
C LYS A 362 7.48 7.76 15.34
N VAL A 363 8.77 7.45 15.21
CA VAL A 363 9.81 7.57 16.25
C VAL A 363 10.86 8.62 15.92
N GLY A 364 10.63 9.46 14.92
CA GLY A 364 11.49 10.60 14.59
C GLY A 364 11.34 11.04 13.14
N GLN A 365 12.15 12.01 12.73
CA GLN A 365 12.23 12.48 11.35
C GLN A 365 13.60 13.10 11.03
N CYS A 366 13.99 13.10 9.77
CA CYS A 366 15.19 13.77 9.31
C CYS A 366 15.00 14.35 7.89
N GLN A 367 16.06 14.94 7.34
CA GLN A 367 16.12 15.39 5.95
C GLN A 367 17.22 14.61 5.24
N VAL A 368 16.88 13.78 4.25
CA VAL A 368 17.85 12.95 3.52
C VAL A 368 18.04 13.50 2.12
N ARG A 369 19.28 13.56 1.65
CA ARG A 369 19.60 14.06 0.30
C ARG A 369 19.11 13.11 -0.80
N ASP A 370 18.58 13.68 -1.87
CA ASP A 370 18.00 12.94 -2.99
C ASP A 370 19.00 11.98 -3.66
N TYR A 371 20.31 12.26 -3.61
CA TYR A 371 21.32 11.32 -4.13
C TYR A 371 21.48 10.03 -3.33
N ILE A 372 21.00 9.96 -2.08
CA ILE A 372 20.85 8.69 -1.34
C ILE A 372 19.48 8.08 -1.63
N THR A 373 18.44 8.93 -1.64
CA THR A 373 17.06 8.51 -1.86
C THR A 373 16.85 7.81 -3.22
N PHE A 374 17.58 8.23 -4.26
CA PHE A 374 17.43 7.68 -5.61
C PHE A 374 18.78 7.45 -6.31
N GLN A 375 18.84 6.38 -7.11
CA GLN A 375 20.01 6.00 -7.91
C GLN A 375 20.27 6.94 -9.10
N ASP A 376 19.25 7.60 -9.61
CA ASP A 376 19.22 8.30 -10.91
C ASP A 376 19.56 9.81 -10.82
N THR A 377 19.98 10.31 -9.66
CA THR A 377 20.29 11.73 -9.47
C THR A 377 21.36 11.98 -8.41
N ASP A 378 22.26 12.93 -8.66
CA ASP A 378 23.26 13.41 -7.69
C ASP A 378 22.79 14.68 -6.92
N ALA A 379 21.47 14.94 -6.95
CA ALA A 379 20.87 16.12 -6.36
C ALA A 379 21.14 16.25 -4.85
N GLN A 380 21.56 17.46 -4.46
CA GLN A 380 21.82 17.84 -3.08
C GLN A 380 20.57 18.30 -2.30
N GLN A 381 19.43 18.41 -3.01
CA GLN A 381 18.10 18.67 -2.43
C GLN A 381 17.75 17.58 -1.42
N THR A 382 16.87 17.88 -0.46
CA THR A 382 16.48 16.93 0.59
C THR A 382 15.00 16.63 0.59
N ARG A 383 14.66 15.42 1.02
CA ARG A 383 13.29 15.00 1.34
C ARG A 383 13.17 14.66 2.81
N THR A 384 11.95 14.84 3.33
CA THR A 384 11.61 14.42 4.68
C THR A 384 11.49 12.91 4.73
N PHE A 385 12.27 12.29 5.60
CA PHE A 385 12.12 10.90 6.00
C PHE A 385 11.50 10.89 7.39
N TYR A 386 10.50 10.03 7.61
CA TYR A 386 10.03 9.67 8.94
C TYR A 386 10.69 8.35 9.34
N LEU A 387 11.10 8.26 10.60
CA LEU A 387 11.60 7.02 11.16
C LEU A 387 10.41 6.32 11.80
N TYR A 388 10.18 5.06 11.42
CA TYR A 388 9.05 4.27 11.91
C TYR A 388 9.55 3.05 12.68
N VAL A 389 8.87 2.77 13.78
CA VAL A 389 8.77 1.43 14.36
C VAL A 389 7.45 0.87 13.89
N TRP A 390 7.45 -0.33 13.31
CA TRP A 390 6.22 -0.96 12.85
C TRP A 390 5.75 -1.97 13.88
N VAL A 391 4.45 -1.98 14.18
CA VAL A 391 3.87 -2.96 15.10
C VAL A 391 2.83 -3.79 14.36
N ILE A 392 3.04 -5.09 14.30
CA ILE A 392 2.09 -6.06 13.77
C ILE A 392 1.19 -6.50 14.93
N GLU A 393 -0.11 -6.22 14.82
CA GLU A 393 -1.14 -6.49 15.84
C GLU A 393 -2.21 -7.44 15.29
N GLY A 394 -2.83 -8.24 16.17
CA GLY A 394 -3.90 -9.19 15.81
C GLY A 394 -3.59 -10.66 16.15
N GLY A 395 -2.33 -10.97 16.45
CA GLY A 395 -1.92 -12.25 17.07
C GLY A 395 -2.03 -12.23 18.59
N ALA A 396 -1.62 -13.33 19.24
CA ALA A 396 -1.64 -13.46 20.70
C ALA A 396 -0.75 -12.46 21.45
N GLN A 397 0.31 -11.99 20.79
CA GLN A 397 1.24 -10.96 21.29
C GLN A 397 1.67 -10.07 20.11
N PRO A 398 1.97 -8.78 20.36
CA PRO A 398 2.51 -7.90 19.32
C PRO A 398 3.88 -8.39 18.81
N ILE A 399 4.17 -8.04 17.56
CA ILE A 399 5.48 -8.18 16.93
C ILE A 399 5.93 -6.78 16.51
N VAL A 400 7.19 -6.44 16.79
CA VAL A 400 7.82 -5.20 16.36
C VAL A 400 8.68 -5.48 15.14
N VAL A 401 8.63 -4.62 14.12
CA VAL A 401 9.58 -4.60 13.01
C VAL A 401 10.35 -3.29 13.05
N ASP A 402 11.68 -3.42 13.16
CA ASP A 402 12.65 -2.35 13.43
C ASP A 402 12.40 -1.56 14.73
N THR A 403 13.46 -1.02 15.34
CA THR A 403 13.37 -0.44 16.70
C THR A 403 13.61 1.06 16.80
N GLY A 404 13.97 1.76 15.73
CA GLY A 404 14.32 3.18 15.76
C GLY A 404 15.68 3.50 16.40
N PRO A 405 16.21 4.73 16.22
CA PRO A 405 17.50 5.15 16.75
C PRO A 405 17.44 5.42 18.26
N LYS A 406 18.33 4.79 19.02
CA LYS A 406 18.49 5.04 20.46
C LYS A 406 19.42 6.21 20.75
N HIS A 407 20.43 6.40 19.89
CA HIS A 407 21.45 7.45 20.03
C HIS A 407 21.41 8.41 18.82
N PRO A 408 20.34 9.22 18.65
CA PRO A 408 20.12 10.03 17.45
C PRO A 408 21.22 11.08 17.21
N GLU A 409 21.91 11.56 18.25
CA GLU A 409 23.05 12.47 18.10
C GLU A 409 24.28 11.79 17.49
N GLU A 410 24.59 10.57 17.93
CA GLU A 410 25.69 9.76 17.39
C GLU A 410 25.41 9.39 15.94
N PHE A 411 24.20 8.91 15.67
CA PHE A 411 23.72 8.64 14.32
C PHE A 411 23.78 9.89 13.42
N SER A 412 23.35 11.05 13.92
CA SER A 412 23.41 12.31 13.18
C SER A 412 24.84 12.76 12.87
N ARG A 413 25.81 12.49 13.75
CA ARG A 413 27.22 12.75 13.47
C ARG A 413 27.77 11.80 12.39
N ALA A 414 27.41 10.52 12.46
CA ALA A 414 27.84 9.52 11.48
C ALA A 414 27.24 9.74 10.07
N THR A 415 26.02 10.27 9.98
CA THR A 415 25.27 10.43 8.72
C THR A 415 25.23 11.86 8.17
N ALA A 416 25.88 12.83 8.84
CA ALA A 416 25.84 14.27 8.54
C ALA A 416 26.10 14.66 7.07
N GLN A 417 26.86 13.86 6.32
CA GLN A 417 27.13 14.07 4.90
C GLN A 417 25.84 14.07 4.04
N TYR A 418 24.91 13.17 4.35
CA TYR A 418 23.69 12.94 3.58
C TYR A 418 22.39 13.14 4.37
N ILE A 419 22.47 13.31 5.70
CA ILE A 419 21.36 13.72 6.57
C ILE A 419 21.68 15.10 7.19
N PRO A 420 21.64 16.21 6.41
CA PRO A 420 21.91 17.54 6.93
C PRO A 420 20.93 17.94 8.03
N GLY A 421 21.47 18.40 9.17
CA GLY A 421 20.68 18.75 10.35
C GLY A 421 20.26 17.57 11.23
N GLY A 422 20.63 16.34 10.87
CA GLY A 422 20.46 15.15 11.70
C GLY A 422 19.02 14.66 11.88
N ILE A 423 18.88 13.71 12.80
CA ILE A 423 17.60 13.17 13.26
C ILE A 423 17.02 14.09 14.34
N LYS A 424 15.75 14.44 14.15
CA LYS A 424 14.90 15.11 15.14
C LYS A 424 13.96 14.06 15.73
N GLN A 425 14.15 13.79 17.02
CA GLN A 425 13.37 12.82 17.79
C GLN A 425 13.05 13.44 19.16
N GLN A 426 11.76 13.53 19.48
CA GLN A 426 11.29 14.00 20.79
C GLN A 426 11.39 12.91 21.87
N PRO A 427 11.34 13.25 23.16
CA PRO A 427 11.33 12.27 24.25
C PRO A 427 10.18 11.24 24.17
N ASP A 428 9.01 11.63 23.65
CA ASP A 428 7.87 10.73 23.46
C ASP A 428 7.90 9.95 22.12
N GLU A 429 8.81 10.32 21.22
CA GLU A 429 9.16 9.58 20.00
C GLU A 429 10.26 8.53 20.24
N ARG A 430 10.81 8.43 21.46
CA ARG A 430 11.67 7.32 21.87
C ARG A 430 10.86 6.02 21.89
N THR A 431 11.45 4.90 21.46
CA THR A 431 10.67 3.70 21.09
C THR A 431 9.83 3.11 22.23
N PRO A 432 10.34 2.90 23.47
CA PRO A 432 9.52 2.43 24.59
C PRO A 432 8.34 3.37 24.90
N GLU A 433 8.58 4.68 24.89
CA GLU A 433 7.60 5.73 25.15
C GLU A 433 6.54 5.79 24.04
N ALA A 434 6.96 5.69 22.77
CA ALA A 434 6.10 5.70 21.60
C ALA A 434 5.19 4.46 21.55
N LEU A 435 5.72 3.26 21.85
CA LEU A 435 4.93 2.04 21.98
C LEU A 435 3.91 2.16 23.13
N LYS A 436 4.32 2.70 24.28
CA LYS A 436 3.44 2.93 25.43
C LYS A 436 2.31 3.91 25.14
N ARG A 437 2.53 4.94 24.32
CA ARG A 437 1.46 5.85 23.83
C ARG A 437 0.40 5.13 22.98
N HIS A 438 0.75 4.01 22.37
CA HIS A 438 -0.18 3.14 21.64
C HIS A 438 -0.69 1.93 22.46
N GLY A 439 -0.46 1.93 23.79
CA GLY A 439 -0.92 0.86 24.69
C GLY A 439 -0.12 -0.44 24.61
N ILE A 440 1.07 -0.39 24.01
CA ILE A 440 1.95 -1.57 23.84
C ILE A 440 3.07 -1.49 24.88
N ASP A 441 3.13 -2.51 25.74
CA ASP A 441 4.25 -2.72 26.66
C ASP A 441 5.38 -3.49 25.92
N PRO A 442 6.62 -2.97 25.86
CA PRO A 442 7.77 -3.69 25.31
C PRO A 442 7.99 -5.10 25.90
N ALA A 443 7.57 -5.36 27.14
CA ALA A 443 7.63 -6.69 27.75
C ALA A 443 6.61 -7.68 27.18
N GLN A 444 5.56 -7.22 26.48
CA GLN A 444 4.57 -8.08 25.80
C GLN A 444 4.96 -8.43 24.36
N VAL A 445 5.99 -7.79 23.80
CA VAL A 445 6.45 -8.05 22.43
C VAL A 445 7.09 -9.44 22.35
N SER A 446 6.58 -10.25 21.43
CA SER A 446 7.03 -11.63 21.22
C SER A 446 8.29 -11.72 20.34
N HIS A 447 8.37 -10.86 19.33
CA HIS A 447 9.44 -10.84 18.34
C HIS A 447 9.79 -9.39 17.99
N VAL A 448 11.08 -9.11 17.89
CA VAL A 448 11.65 -7.93 17.22
C VAL A 448 12.28 -8.45 15.94
N ILE A 449 11.64 -8.21 14.80
CA ILE A 449 12.17 -8.54 13.48
C ILE A 449 12.93 -7.32 12.97
N VAL A 450 14.20 -7.49 12.61
CA VAL A 450 14.99 -6.38 12.02
C VAL A 450 15.09 -6.58 10.52
N THR A 451 14.89 -5.52 9.75
CA THR A 451 15.00 -5.57 8.28
C THR A 451 16.47 -5.66 7.86
N HIS A 452 17.38 -5.03 8.59
CA HIS A 452 18.83 -5.14 8.44
C HIS A 452 19.57 -4.66 9.71
N LEU A 453 20.90 -4.72 9.74
CA LEU A 453 21.71 -4.37 10.93
C LEU A 453 22.41 -3.00 10.84
N HIS A 454 21.65 -1.95 10.55
CA HIS A 454 22.02 -0.58 10.95
C HIS A 454 21.40 -0.24 12.31
N ALA A 455 22.08 0.62 13.08
CA ALA A 455 21.80 0.88 14.49
C ALA A 455 20.33 1.27 14.75
N ASP A 456 19.76 2.13 13.90
CA ASP A 456 18.38 2.58 13.95
C ASP A 456 17.31 1.51 13.68
N HIS A 457 17.71 0.29 13.31
CA HIS A 457 16.80 -0.84 13.14
C HIS A 457 16.80 -1.81 14.33
N TYR A 458 17.84 -1.81 15.18
CA TYR A 458 17.97 -2.81 16.26
C TYR A 458 18.41 -2.27 17.64
N ASP A 459 18.87 -1.02 17.75
CA ASP A 459 19.51 -0.44 18.96
C ASP A 459 18.72 -0.60 20.26
N TYR A 460 17.39 -0.61 20.18
CA TYR A 460 16.50 -0.73 21.34
C TYR A 460 16.15 -2.19 21.72
N PHE A 461 16.78 -3.21 21.11
CA PHE A 461 16.45 -4.61 21.41
C PHE A 461 16.55 -4.97 22.91
N ASP A 462 17.43 -4.30 23.66
CA ASP A 462 17.55 -4.46 25.11
C ASP A 462 16.29 -4.02 25.90
N ALA A 463 15.45 -3.16 25.32
CA ALA A 463 14.16 -2.76 25.90
C ALA A 463 13.05 -3.82 25.77
N PHE A 464 13.29 -4.93 25.06
CA PHE A 464 12.31 -6.00 24.81
C PHE A 464 12.74 -7.31 25.52
N PRO A 465 12.53 -7.44 26.85
CA PRO A 465 13.12 -8.50 27.66
C PRO A 465 12.62 -9.92 27.33
N ASN A 466 11.41 -10.03 26.77
CA ASN A 466 10.79 -11.31 26.41
C ASN A 466 10.84 -11.61 24.91
N ALA A 467 11.24 -10.65 24.07
CA ALA A 467 11.22 -10.81 22.62
C ALA A 467 12.41 -11.63 22.09
N ARG A 468 12.16 -12.39 21.02
CA ARG A 468 13.20 -12.95 20.16
C ARG A 468 13.65 -11.91 19.13
N LEU A 469 14.95 -11.79 18.90
CA LEU A 469 15.54 -10.99 17.82
C LEU A 469 15.62 -11.84 16.55
N VAL A 470 14.84 -11.51 15.53
CA VAL A 470 14.77 -12.22 14.25
C VAL A 470 15.60 -11.47 13.22
N VAL A 471 16.68 -12.10 12.74
CA VAL A 471 17.67 -11.49 11.83
C VAL A 471 18.00 -12.46 10.70
N ASN A 472 18.06 -11.99 9.44
CA ASN A 472 18.58 -12.84 8.37
C ASN A 472 20.01 -13.28 8.70
N ARG A 473 20.30 -14.58 8.53
CA ARG A 473 21.61 -15.16 8.85
C ARG A 473 22.77 -14.43 8.18
N ARG A 474 22.66 -14.16 6.87
CA ARG A 474 23.69 -13.46 6.10
C ARG A 474 23.89 -12.01 6.55
N GLU A 475 22.85 -11.38 7.09
CA GLU A 475 22.96 -10.04 7.67
C GLU A 475 23.75 -10.06 8.98
N PHE A 476 23.45 -11.04 9.84
CA PHE A 476 24.13 -11.24 11.11
C PHE A 476 25.60 -11.61 10.88
N GLU A 477 25.90 -12.57 10.01
CA GLU A 477 27.27 -12.97 9.66
C GLU A 477 28.11 -11.80 9.11
N ALA A 478 27.49 -10.83 8.42
CA ALA A 478 28.19 -9.67 7.88
C ALA A 478 28.38 -8.50 8.88
N ASN A 479 27.60 -8.44 9.97
CA ASN A 479 27.52 -7.25 10.83
C ASN A 479 27.52 -7.52 12.36
N ALA A 480 27.54 -8.77 12.83
CA ALA A 480 27.42 -9.09 14.26
C ALA A 480 28.45 -8.37 15.16
N GLU A 481 29.69 -8.19 14.68
CA GLU A 481 30.75 -7.46 15.40
C GLU A 481 30.44 -5.97 15.61
N ARG A 482 29.50 -5.41 14.84
CA ARG A 482 29.09 -4.00 14.88
C ARG A 482 27.85 -3.74 15.73
N LEU A 483 27.26 -4.77 16.33
CA LEU A 483 26.09 -4.62 17.19
C LEU A 483 26.39 -3.71 18.38
N ALA A 484 25.47 -2.79 18.70
CA ALA A 484 25.58 -1.93 19.87
C ALA A 484 25.85 -2.73 21.17
N PRO A 485 26.71 -2.24 22.09
CA PRO A 485 27.10 -3.00 23.29
C PRO A 485 25.94 -3.47 24.17
N SER A 486 24.88 -2.67 24.29
CA SER A 486 23.66 -3.05 25.03
C SER A 486 22.93 -4.25 24.41
N VAL A 487 22.95 -4.36 23.08
CA VAL A 487 22.36 -5.47 22.32
C VAL A 487 23.24 -6.72 22.41
N GLN A 488 24.57 -6.57 22.31
CA GLN A 488 25.50 -7.67 22.57
C GLN A 488 25.35 -8.23 23.99
N GLN A 489 25.19 -7.36 24.99
CA GLN A 489 24.94 -7.74 26.38
C GLN A 489 23.58 -8.46 26.53
N ALA A 490 22.52 -7.94 25.90
CA ALA A 490 21.19 -8.54 25.95
C ALA A 490 21.15 -9.94 25.31
N LEU A 491 21.86 -10.15 24.20
CA LEU A 491 22.02 -11.45 23.55
C LEU A 491 22.95 -12.39 24.34
N SER A 492 24.00 -11.88 24.99
CA SER A 492 24.86 -12.68 25.86
C SER A 492 24.11 -13.19 27.10
N ALA A 493 23.20 -12.38 27.66
CA ALA A 493 22.33 -12.76 28.77
C ALA A 493 21.16 -13.67 28.35
N ARG A 494 20.74 -13.62 27.08
CA ARG A 494 19.66 -14.42 26.51
C ARG A 494 20.04 -15.01 25.13
N PRO A 495 21.00 -15.97 25.04
CA PRO A 495 21.44 -16.49 23.74
C PRO A 495 20.32 -17.10 22.89
N GLN A 496 19.32 -17.71 23.55
CA GLN A 496 18.12 -18.26 22.93
C GLN A 496 17.17 -17.22 22.32
N ALA A 497 17.37 -15.93 22.61
CA ALA A 497 16.58 -14.86 22.00
C ALA A 497 16.96 -14.62 20.54
N LEU A 498 18.18 -14.97 20.11
CA LEU A 498 18.59 -14.83 18.71
C LEU A 498 17.92 -15.90 17.83
N TRP A 499 17.23 -15.47 16.78
CA TRP A 499 16.71 -16.34 15.72
C TRP A 499 17.33 -15.92 14.39
N LEU A 500 18.33 -16.67 13.94
CA LEU A 500 18.91 -16.52 12.60
C LEU A 500 18.04 -17.25 11.58
N VAL A 501 17.49 -16.49 10.65
CA VAL A 501 16.48 -16.93 9.67
C VAL A 501 16.99 -16.83 8.23
N GLU A 502 16.35 -17.56 7.33
CA GLU A 502 16.44 -17.31 5.88
C GLU A 502 15.08 -16.82 5.34
N ASP A 503 14.45 -17.54 4.41
CA ASP A 503 13.13 -17.24 3.86
C ASP A 503 12.04 -18.10 4.54
N GLU A 504 11.74 -17.83 5.81
CA GLU A 504 10.82 -18.66 6.62
C GLU A 504 9.61 -17.91 7.21
N GLN A 505 8.68 -18.68 7.78
CA GLN A 505 7.51 -18.17 8.50
C GLN A 505 7.85 -18.00 9.98
N ILE A 506 7.66 -16.80 10.53
CA ILE A 506 7.97 -16.48 11.93
C ILE A 506 6.80 -16.89 12.85
N VAL A 507 5.59 -16.53 12.44
CA VAL A 507 4.31 -16.97 13.01
C VAL A 507 3.30 -17.15 11.88
N PRO A 508 2.20 -17.91 12.05
CA PRO A 508 1.16 -18.02 11.03
C PRO A 508 0.73 -16.64 10.52
N GLY A 509 0.86 -16.40 9.21
CA GLY A 509 0.56 -15.10 8.58
C GLY A 509 1.67 -14.05 8.60
N VAL A 510 2.86 -14.31 9.16
CA VAL A 510 4.03 -13.41 9.09
C VAL A 510 5.28 -14.16 8.63
N TRP A 511 5.90 -13.70 7.55
CA TRP A 511 7.12 -14.26 6.97
C TRP A 511 8.21 -13.21 6.86
N VAL A 512 9.46 -13.67 6.87
CA VAL A 512 10.60 -12.90 6.38
C VAL A 512 11.00 -13.36 4.98
N ARG A 513 11.48 -12.41 4.17
CA ARG A 513 11.98 -12.67 2.82
C ARG A 513 13.23 -11.84 2.57
N ARG A 514 14.35 -12.49 2.26
CA ARG A 514 15.59 -11.82 1.92
C ARG A 514 15.44 -11.05 0.61
N LEU A 515 15.61 -9.74 0.69
CA LEU A 515 15.54 -8.83 -0.44
C LEU A 515 16.93 -8.50 -1.01
N GLY A 516 17.94 -8.35 -0.15
CA GLY A 516 19.28 -7.85 -0.51
C GLY A 516 19.27 -6.34 -0.81
N CYS A 517 20.06 -5.90 -1.79
CA CYS A 517 20.18 -4.50 -2.26
C CYS A 517 20.85 -3.51 -1.30
N HIS A 518 20.23 -3.18 -0.16
CA HIS A 518 20.74 -2.16 0.77
C HIS A 518 21.92 -2.70 1.57
N THR A 519 21.72 -3.86 2.18
CA THR A 519 22.77 -4.73 2.72
C THR A 519 22.67 -6.13 2.11
N PRO A 520 23.73 -6.96 2.16
CA PRO A 520 23.69 -8.31 1.58
C PRO A 520 22.63 -9.25 2.17
N GLY A 521 22.22 -9.02 3.43
CA GLY A 521 21.19 -9.80 4.12
C GLY A 521 19.88 -9.05 4.39
N SER A 522 19.72 -7.81 3.93
CA SER A 522 18.47 -7.03 4.04
C SER A 522 17.24 -7.87 3.69
N GLN A 523 16.25 -7.87 4.58
CA GLN A 523 15.01 -8.64 4.48
C GLN A 523 13.78 -7.75 4.64
N GLY A 524 12.72 -8.09 3.91
CA GLY A 524 11.39 -7.53 4.10
C GLY A 524 10.53 -8.43 4.98
N VAL A 525 9.53 -7.85 5.64
CA VAL A 525 8.55 -8.59 6.46
C VAL A 525 7.22 -8.63 5.73
N LEU A 526 6.80 -9.81 5.29
CA LEU A 526 5.53 -10.06 4.61
C LEU A 526 4.47 -10.46 5.63
N VAL A 527 3.35 -9.75 5.62
CA VAL A 527 2.29 -9.84 6.64
C VAL A 527 0.94 -10.08 5.96
N GLN A 528 0.21 -11.11 6.36
CA GLN A 528 -1.16 -11.34 5.89
C GLN A 528 -2.12 -10.37 6.57
N THR A 529 -2.87 -9.59 5.79
CA THR A 529 -3.83 -8.60 6.30
C THR A 529 -5.24 -8.79 5.70
N GLU A 530 -6.20 -7.93 6.07
CA GLU A 530 -7.53 -7.84 5.45
C GLU A 530 -7.48 -7.20 4.05
N LEU A 531 -6.37 -6.55 3.69
CA LEU A 531 -6.12 -6.02 2.35
C LEU A 531 -5.30 -6.98 1.46
N GLY A 532 -5.03 -8.20 1.94
CA GLY A 532 -4.09 -9.13 1.33
C GLY A 532 -2.68 -9.05 1.94
N PRO A 533 -1.66 -9.66 1.30
CA PRO A 533 -0.29 -9.64 1.82
C PRO A 533 0.35 -8.25 1.69
N VAL A 534 0.88 -7.71 2.78
CA VAL A 534 1.59 -6.43 2.82
C VAL A 534 3.06 -6.70 3.14
N VAL A 535 4.00 -6.13 2.38
CA VAL A 535 5.43 -6.20 2.70
C VAL A 535 5.93 -4.88 3.26
N LEU A 536 6.50 -4.92 4.46
CA LEU A 536 7.37 -3.87 5.00
C LEU A 536 8.73 -4.04 4.32
N ALA A 537 9.10 -3.09 3.46
CA ALA A 537 10.25 -3.24 2.57
C ALA A 537 11.62 -3.10 3.27
N GLY A 538 11.65 -2.46 4.44
CA GLY A 538 12.88 -1.92 5.00
C GLY A 538 13.56 -0.93 4.03
N ASP A 539 14.82 -0.64 4.29
CA ASP A 539 15.61 0.35 3.54
C ASP A 539 15.84 0.00 2.07
N VAL A 540 15.43 -1.19 1.61
CA VAL A 540 15.38 -1.54 0.19
C VAL A 540 14.45 -0.59 -0.59
N VAL A 541 13.47 0.03 0.07
CA VAL A 541 12.57 1.05 -0.50
C VAL A 541 12.32 2.15 0.54
N TYR A 542 12.95 3.32 0.39
CA TYR A 542 12.77 4.44 1.32
C TYR A 542 11.41 5.14 1.18
N LEU A 543 10.95 5.38 -0.05
CA LEU A 543 9.74 6.15 -0.38
C LEU A 543 8.80 5.38 -1.32
N TYR A 544 7.50 5.73 -1.32
CA TYR A 544 6.54 5.22 -2.30
C TYR A 544 7.00 5.58 -3.72
N GLU A 545 7.60 6.76 -3.92
CA GLU A 545 8.15 7.15 -5.21
C GLU A 545 9.18 6.15 -5.75
N ASN A 546 9.99 5.51 -4.89
CA ASN A 546 10.93 4.48 -5.33
C ASN A 546 10.17 3.31 -5.99
N ILE A 547 9.19 2.74 -5.30
CA ILE A 547 8.44 1.55 -5.76
C ILE A 547 7.35 1.86 -6.79
N GLU A 548 6.81 3.07 -6.85
CA GLU A 548 5.76 3.45 -7.81
C GLU A 548 6.33 3.93 -9.14
N ARG A 549 7.49 4.61 -9.13
CA ARG A 549 8.13 5.12 -10.36
C ARG A 549 9.28 4.26 -10.89
N ASN A 550 9.53 3.09 -10.28
CA ASN A 550 10.70 2.25 -10.58
C ASN A 550 12.03 3.02 -10.46
N ARG A 551 12.20 3.79 -9.38
CA ARG A 551 13.42 4.55 -9.08
C ARG A 551 14.14 3.90 -7.89
N PRO A 552 15.09 2.97 -8.08
CA PRO A 552 15.79 2.34 -6.96
C PRO A 552 16.48 3.36 -6.04
N ILE A 553 16.70 2.97 -4.79
CA ILE A 553 17.58 3.70 -3.86
C ILE A 553 19.01 3.77 -4.40
N ARG A 554 19.84 4.66 -3.84
CA ARG A 554 21.28 4.62 -4.12
C ARG A 554 21.91 3.36 -3.54
N SER A 555 22.46 2.50 -4.40
CA SER A 555 23.16 1.27 -3.99
C SER A 555 24.40 1.03 -4.87
N PRO A 556 25.44 0.35 -4.34
CA PRO A 556 26.53 -0.20 -5.15
C PRO A 556 26.05 -1.20 -6.22
N ASP A 557 24.93 -1.90 -5.98
CA ASP A 557 24.27 -2.77 -6.96
C ASP A 557 22.79 -2.36 -7.14
N PRO A 558 22.52 -1.37 -8.01
CA PRO A 558 21.15 -0.93 -8.27
C PRO A 558 20.33 -1.97 -9.04
N ARG A 559 20.96 -2.97 -9.66
CA ARG A 559 20.24 -4.06 -10.34
C ARG A 559 19.61 -4.98 -9.30
N ALA A 560 20.35 -5.36 -8.25
CA ALA A 560 19.79 -6.11 -7.14
C ALA A 560 18.59 -5.40 -6.49
N CYS A 561 18.62 -4.06 -6.41
CA CYS A 561 17.51 -3.24 -5.93
C CYS A 561 16.28 -3.30 -6.85
N ALA A 562 16.46 -3.10 -8.16
CA ALA A 562 15.38 -3.25 -9.12
C ALA A 562 14.76 -4.66 -9.11
N GLU A 563 15.58 -5.71 -9.00
CA GLU A 563 15.12 -7.09 -8.89
C GLU A 563 14.39 -7.36 -7.55
N ALA A 564 14.82 -6.76 -6.44
CA ALA A 564 14.12 -6.82 -5.16
C ALA A 564 12.74 -6.15 -5.22
N MET A 565 12.64 -4.99 -5.88
CA MET A 565 11.38 -4.28 -6.13
C MET A 565 10.40 -5.11 -6.97
N VAL A 566 10.90 -5.85 -7.98
CA VAL A 566 10.09 -6.80 -8.74
C VAL A 566 9.60 -7.96 -7.86
N ARG A 567 10.48 -8.57 -7.04
CA ARG A 567 10.09 -9.63 -6.10
C ARG A 567 9.01 -9.16 -5.13
N MET A 568 9.14 -7.96 -4.56
CA MET A 568 8.15 -7.39 -3.64
C MET A 568 6.76 -7.24 -4.28
N ARG A 569 6.68 -6.70 -5.51
CA ARG A 569 5.40 -6.58 -6.23
C ARG A 569 4.79 -7.93 -6.64
N ALA A 570 5.60 -8.97 -6.76
CA ALA A 570 5.13 -10.32 -7.09
C ALA A 570 4.60 -11.09 -5.85
N MET A 571 5.10 -10.78 -4.65
CA MET A 571 4.70 -11.47 -3.40
C MET A 571 3.68 -10.69 -2.55
N ALA A 572 3.48 -9.40 -2.81
CA ALA A 572 2.67 -8.53 -1.97
C ALA A 572 1.67 -7.66 -2.77
N ASP A 573 0.54 -7.40 -2.13
CA ASP A 573 -0.51 -6.51 -2.59
C ASP A 573 -0.19 -5.05 -2.33
N LEU A 574 0.49 -4.78 -1.22
CA LEU A 574 1.01 -3.47 -0.88
C LEU A 574 2.48 -3.59 -0.49
N VAL A 575 3.32 -2.72 -1.07
CA VAL A 575 4.70 -2.50 -0.63
C VAL A 575 4.72 -1.23 0.19
N VAL A 576 5.03 -1.34 1.47
CA VAL A 576 5.13 -0.20 2.39
C VAL A 576 6.61 0.18 2.53
N PRO A 577 6.98 1.42 2.17
CA PRO A 577 8.36 1.88 2.22
C PRO A 577 8.79 2.24 3.66
N ALA A 578 10.09 2.19 3.94
CA ALA A 578 10.63 2.35 5.29
C ALA A 578 10.49 3.76 5.89
N HIS A 579 10.44 4.82 5.07
CA HIS A 579 10.61 6.19 5.58
C HIS A 579 9.63 7.23 5.04
N ASP A 580 8.67 6.86 4.20
CA ASP A 580 7.81 7.85 3.56
C ASP A 580 6.82 8.51 4.55
N PRO A 581 6.82 9.84 4.70
CA PRO A 581 5.76 10.56 5.42
C PRO A 581 4.37 10.33 4.81
N GLU A 582 4.30 10.01 3.51
CA GLU A 582 3.05 9.68 2.82
C GLU A 582 2.38 8.43 3.39
N THR A 583 3.11 7.55 4.10
CA THR A 583 2.51 6.43 4.85
C THR A 583 1.42 6.90 5.81
N LEU A 584 1.65 7.95 6.60
CA LEU A 584 0.63 8.49 7.50
C LEU A 584 -0.46 9.29 6.77
N ALA A 585 -0.21 9.72 5.53
CA ALA A 585 -1.22 10.37 4.67
C ALA A 585 -2.12 9.35 3.95
N ARG A 586 -1.61 8.16 3.62
CA ARG A 586 -2.35 7.03 3.05
C ARG A 586 -3.09 6.21 4.11
N TRP A 587 -2.51 6.09 5.31
CA TRP A 587 -2.99 5.23 6.38
C TRP A 587 -3.24 6.05 7.66
N PRO A 588 -4.46 6.62 7.82
CA PRO A 588 -4.84 7.41 8.98
C PRO A 588 -4.61 6.65 10.29
N GLY A 589 -4.08 7.33 11.31
CA GLY A 589 -3.70 6.69 12.58
C GLY A 589 -2.54 5.68 12.45
N GLY A 590 -1.86 5.63 11.30
CA GLY A 590 -0.79 4.70 10.99
C GLY A 590 -1.26 3.27 10.71
N LEU A 591 -2.57 3.02 10.56
CA LEU A 591 -3.14 1.67 10.46
C LEU A 591 -3.23 1.17 9.01
N ILE A 592 -2.45 0.14 8.71
CA ILE A 592 -2.34 -0.54 7.42
C ILE A 592 -2.94 -1.95 7.54
N GLY A 593 -3.66 -2.42 6.52
CA GLY A 593 -4.15 -3.80 6.47
C GLY A 593 -5.42 -4.09 7.28
N ALA A 594 -6.00 -3.09 7.94
CA ALA A 594 -7.31 -3.17 8.59
C ALA A 594 -8.44 -2.67 7.67
N ALA A 595 -9.66 -3.17 7.89
CA ALA A 595 -10.88 -2.72 7.21
C ALA A 595 -11.09 -1.19 7.33
N PRO A 596 -11.23 -0.45 6.20
CA PRO A 596 -11.19 1.02 6.15
C PRO A 596 -12.21 1.80 7.00
#